data_AF-A0A2V5N8D7-F1
#
_entry.id   AF-A0A2V5N8D7-F1
#
_cell.length_a   1.000
_cell.length_b   1.000
_cell.length_c   1.000
_cell.angle_alpha   90.00
_cell.angle_beta   90.00
_cell.angle_gamma   90.00
#
_symmetry.space_group_name_H-M   'P 1'
#
loop_
_entity.id
_entity.type
_entity.pdbx_description
1 polymer ?
#
loop_
_entity_poly.entity_id
_entity_poly.type
_entity_poly.pdbx_seq_one_letter_code
_entity_poly.pdbx_strand_id
1 'polypeptide(L)'
;MRGTSPGFARSLGLSSPMGGVRSRDGRHRSCLYASEWPCNSAASLSPFVVTLALMTTANKITLVRILMIPAFVTMAIYYGQSIERGAPLEWQRFTAILIFLVASISDGLDGYVARRYNQRSSLGVILDPIADKGLLLSGIITLSISNWSKVDPEYGRFPVWFPVLVISRDAVILVGTAVLYFLVGHVKVKPNWTGKVATVLQMIAIAWVMLQLQWVPLIWVVAAAGLFTLISGIIYVLEGVRQLQAEGHANAR
;
A
#
# COMPACT_ATOMS: atom_id res chain seq x y z
N MET A 1 -73.73 -17.95 17.94
CA MET A 1 -75.00 -17.57 18.58
C MET A 1 -74.72 -17.13 20.01
N ARG A 2 -75.15 -15.89 20.37
CA ARG A 2 -75.48 -15.31 21.69
C ARG A 2 -74.38 -15.36 22.78
N GLY A 3 -73.83 -14.23 23.26
CA GLY A 3 -74.47 -13.17 24.06
C GLY A 3 -74.27 -13.52 25.55
N THR A 4 -73.83 -12.68 26.49
CA THR A 4 -74.22 -11.30 26.82
C THR A 4 -73.33 -10.72 27.96
N SER A 5 -73.13 -9.39 27.96
CA SER A 5 -72.54 -8.50 29.00
C SER A 5 -73.38 -8.41 30.30
N PRO A 6 -73.06 -7.60 31.36
CA PRO A 6 -72.97 -6.11 31.36
C PRO A 6 -71.88 -5.48 32.30
N GLY A 7 -71.39 -4.26 32.03
CA GLY A 7 -71.80 -2.99 32.71
C GLY A 7 -70.84 -2.65 33.88
N PHE A 8 -70.49 -1.44 34.31
CA PHE A 8 -70.95 -0.06 34.10
C PHE A 8 -69.94 0.83 34.91
N ALA A 9 -69.07 1.61 34.27
CA ALA A 9 -69.11 3.07 34.18
C ALA A 9 -69.43 3.92 35.46
N ARG A 10 -68.40 4.69 35.87
CA ARG A 10 -68.38 6.17 36.07
C ARG A 10 -68.87 6.86 37.36
N SER A 11 -68.13 7.97 37.58
CA SER A 11 -68.48 9.24 38.26
C SER A 11 -68.02 9.31 39.73
N LEU A 12 -67.38 10.36 40.29
CA LEU A 12 -67.29 11.82 40.02
C LEU A 12 -65.89 12.30 40.52
N GLY A 13 -65.18 13.24 39.88
CA GLY A 13 -65.44 14.69 39.91
C GLY A 13 -64.56 15.38 40.97
N LEU A 14 -63.37 15.87 40.58
CA LEU A 14 -63.02 17.30 40.45
C LEU A 14 -62.64 18.03 41.76
N SER A 15 -61.35 18.34 41.92
CA SER A 15 -60.86 19.68 42.27
C SER A 15 -59.32 19.76 42.19
N SER A 16 -58.83 20.26 41.05
CA SER A 16 -57.62 21.11 40.98
C SER A 16 -58.07 22.55 41.33
N PRO A 17 -57.22 23.54 41.71
CA PRO A 17 -55.88 23.75 41.14
C PRO A 17 -54.80 24.40 42.06
N MET A 18 -53.54 24.33 41.62
CA MET A 18 -52.60 25.46 41.42
C MET A 18 -51.13 25.10 41.69
N GLY A 19 -50.26 25.55 40.76
CA GLY A 19 -48.81 25.36 40.70
C GLY A 19 -48.45 24.33 39.62
N GLY A 20 -48.25 24.66 38.33
CA GLY A 20 -47.29 25.62 37.78
C GLY A 20 -45.87 25.07 37.97
N VAL A 21 -45.02 24.74 36.98
CA VAL A 21 -44.82 25.21 35.60
C VAL A 21 -43.85 24.22 34.87
N ARG A 22 -44.22 23.79 33.64
CA ARG A 22 -43.42 23.61 32.38
C ARG A 22 -42.12 22.72 32.41
N SER A 23 -42.04 21.55 31.75
CA SER A 23 -41.83 21.24 30.29
C SER A 23 -40.44 21.73 29.77
N ARG A 24 -39.55 20.99 29.06
CA ARG A 24 -39.73 20.05 27.91
C ARG A 24 -38.35 19.50 27.44
N ASP A 25 -38.38 18.41 26.65
CA ASP A 25 -37.32 17.88 25.73
C ASP A 25 -36.07 17.23 26.37
N GLY A 26 -35.44 16.17 25.84
CA GLY A 26 -35.47 15.53 24.53
C GLY A 26 -34.03 15.35 24.01
N ARG A 27 -33.56 14.09 23.91
CA ARG A 27 -32.25 13.61 23.36
C ARG A 27 -30.95 13.86 24.16
N HIS A 28 -30.23 12.77 24.41
CA HIS A 28 -28.85 12.48 23.97
C HIS A 28 -28.14 11.53 24.96
N ARG A 29 -27.82 10.32 24.48
CA ARG A 29 -26.69 9.54 25.02
C ARG A 29 -25.42 10.30 24.66
N SER A 30 -24.67 10.73 25.67
CA SER A 30 -23.32 11.27 25.51
C SER A 30 -22.42 10.74 26.61
N CYS A 31 -21.30 10.21 26.16
CA CYS A 31 -20.06 9.88 26.85
C CYS A 31 -19.77 10.72 28.10
N LEU A 32 -19.29 10.07 29.15
CA LEU A 32 -18.49 10.70 30.21
C LEU A 32 -17.10 10.07 30.24
N TYR A 33 -16.13 10.91 29.87
CA TYR A 33 -14.68 10.80 30.05
C TYR A 33 -14.32 10.41 31.49
N ALA A 34 -13.44 9.43 31.69
CA ALA A 34 -12.01 9.60 31.95
C ALA A 34 -11.67 10.30 33.28
N SER A 35 -11.02 9.58 34.19
CA SER A 35 -9.81 10.01 34.91
C SER A 35 -9.44 8.96 35.96
N GLU A 36 -8.31 8.28 35.75
CA GLU A 36 -7.44 7.73 36.81
C GLU A 36 -6.27 6.99 36.14
N TRP A 37 -5.39 7.77 35.49
CA TRP A 37 -4.04 7.32 35.15
C TRP A 37 -3.06 8.32 35.79
N PRO A 38 -2.12 7.85 36.64
CA PRO A 38 -1.15 8.72 37.28
C PRO A 38 -0.26 9.41 36.22
N CYS A 39 -0.33 10.74 36.24
CA CYS A 39 0.15 11.64 35.20
C CYS A 39 1.56 12.17 35.48
N ASN A 40 2.50 11.31 35.86
CA ASN A 40 3.89 11.74 36.09
C ASN A 40 4.86 10.64 35.63
N SER A 41 5.24 10.72 34.35
CA SER A 41 6.54 10.26 33.78
C SER A 41 6.54 10.18 32.24
N ALA A 42 5.39 10.40 31.57
CA ALA A 42 5.29 10.32 30.11
C ALA A 42 5.43 11.68 29.38
N ALA A 43 5.92 12.72 30.04
CA ALA A 43 5.89 14.11 29.52
C ALA A 43 7.14 14.52 28.70
N SER A 44 7.91 13.58 28.15
CA SER A 44 9.07 13.92 27.30
C SER A 44 9.16 13.10 26.01
N LEU A 45 8.16 12.31 25.68
CA LEU A 45 8.13 11.61 24.40
C LEU A 45 7.39 12.50 23.39
N SER A 46 8.05 12.80 22.28
CA SER A 46 7.47 13.61 21.21
C SER A 46 6.13 13.00 20.75
N PRO A 47 5.15 13.81 20.30
CA PRO A 47 3.86 13.30 19.81
C PRO A 47 4.01 12.22 18.73
N PHE A 48 5.15 12.21 18.04
CA PHE A 48 5.56 11.17 17.09
C PHE A 48 5.74 9.78 17.75
N VAL A 49 6.36 9.70 18.93
CA VAL A 49 6.64 8.45 19.65
C VAL A 49 5.36 7.85 20.25
N VAL A 50 4.44 8.67 20.76
CA VAL A 50 3.14 8.23 21.26
C VAL A 50 2.27 7.68 20.12
N THR A 51 2.30 8.35 18.96
CA THR A 51 1.61 7.88 17.75
C THR A 51 2.21 6.57 17.24
N LEU A 52 3.54 6.41 17.28
CA LEU A 52 4.21 5.15 16.95
C LEU A 52 3.81 4.01 17.90
N ALA A 53 3.67 4.29 19.20
CA ALA A 53 3.35 3.28 20.20
C ALA A 53 1.93 2.68 20.02
N LEU A 54 0.99 3.47 19.49
CA LEU A 54 -0.39 3.03 19.18
C LEU A 54 -0.54 2.31 17.83
N MET A 55 0.53 2.19 17.04
CA MET A 55 0.49 1.52 15.74
C MET A 55 0.74 0.00 15.82
N THR A 56 0.05 -0.75 14.97
CA THR A 56 0.28 -2.19 14.77
C THR A 56 1.74 -2.45 14.41
N THR A 57 2.24 -3.64 14.76
CA THR A 57 3.61 -4.06 14.42
C THR A 57 3.88 -3.97 12.91
N ALA A 58 2.90 -4.33 12.07
CA ALA A 58 2.97 -4.19 10.62
C ALA A 58 3.22 -2.74 10.17
N ASN A 59 2.48 -1.76 10.69
CA ASN A 59 2.64 -0.35 10.28
C ASN A 59 4.03 0.20 10.60
N LYS A 60 4.63 -0.22 11.71
CA LYS A 60 5.99 0.20 12.08
C LYS A 60 7.00 -0.28 11.05
N ILE A 61 6.84 -1.50 10.55
CA ILE A 61 7.78 -2.09 9.60
C ILE A 61 7.57 -1.48 8.21
N THR A 62 6.32 -1.22 7.78
CA THR A 62 6.04 -0.47 6.55
C THR A 62 6.63 0.95 6.61
N LEU A 63 6.54 1.65 7.76
CA LEU A 63 7.18 2.97 7.95
C LEU A 63 8.71 2.90 7.87
N VAL A 64 9.32 1.91 8.53
CA VAL A 64 10.77 1.68 8.44
C VAL A 64 11.17 1.38 7.00
N ARG A 65 10.39 0.61 6.25
CA ARG A 65 10.65 0.34 4.82
C ARG A 65 10.61 1.61 3.98
N ILE A 66 9.60 2.45 4.18
CA ILE A 66 9.50 3.75 3.50
C ILE A 66 10.73 4.61 3.79
N LEU A 67 11.27 4.57 5.01
CA LEU A 67 12.51 5.25 5.38
C LEU A 67 13.77 4.57 4.80
N MET A 68 13.77 3.25 4.61
CA MET A 68 14.86 2.50 3.99
C MET A 68 14.99 2.77 2.49
N ILE A 69 13.89 3.07 1.78
CA ILE A 69 13.91 3.38 0.35
C ILE A 69 14.89 4.54 0.01
N PRO A 70 14.77 5.75 0.60
CA PRO A 70 15.72 6.82 0.31
C PRO A 70 17.15 6.46 0.74
N ALA A 71 17.33 5.74 1.84
CA ALA A 71 18.66 5.28 2.25
C ALA A 71 19.29 4.34 1.20
N PHE A 72 18.51 3.41 0.65
CA PHE A 72 18.91 2.56 -0.46
C PHE A 72 19.27 3.37 -1.71
N VAL A 73 18.40 4.30 -2.12
CA VAL A 73 18.63 5.17 -3.30
C VAL A 73 19.92 5.97 -3.15
N THR A 74 20.13 6.59 -1.99
CA THR A 74 21.34 7.37 -1.70
C THR A 74 22.60 6.50 -1.78
N MET A 75 22.60 5.32 -1.16
CA MET A 75 23.74 4.40 -1.25
C MET A 75 23.99 3.91 -2.67
N ALA A 76 22.93 3.64 -3.44
CA ALA A 76 23.06 3.19 -4.82
C ALA A 76 23.61 4.28 -5.75
N ILE A 77 23.19 5.54 -5.58
CA ILE A 77 23.74 6.67 -6.31
C ILE A 77 25.21 6.89 -5.93
N TYR A 78 25.55 6.85 -4.64
CA TYR A 78 26.94 7.02 -4.20
C TYR A 78 27.87 5.94 -4.77
N TYR A 79 27.41 4.68 -4.82
CA TYR A 79 28.19 3.62 -5.46
C TYR A 79 28.39 3.89 -6.96
N GLY A 80 27.34 4.29 -7.68
CA GLY A 80 27.45 4.66 -9.10
C GLY A 80 28.45 5.80 -9.33
N GLN A 81 28.42 6.83 -8.47
CA GLN A 81 29.41 7.91 -8.50
C GLN A 81 30.84 7.42 -8.18
N SER A 82 31.00 6.43 -7.31
CA SER A 82 32.32 5.84 -6.99
C SER A 82 32.92 5.12 -8.20
N ILE A 83 32.09 4.48 -9.02
CA ILE A 83 32.50 3.85 -10.27
C ILE A 83 32.93 4.91 -11.29
N GLU A 84 32.13 5.98 -11.46
CA GLU A 84 32.45 7.08 -12.37
C GLU A 84 33.77 7.80 -12.01
N ARG A 85 34.13 7.83 -10.71
CA ARG A 85 35.41 8.35 -10.22
C ARG A 85 36.60 7.40 -10.40
N GLY A 86 36.37 6.17 -10.87
CA GLY A 86 37.42 5.16 -11.07
C GLY A 86 37.88 4.45 -9.79
N ALA A 87 37.25 4.71 -8.64
CA ALA A 87 37.59 4.09 -7.36
C ALA A 87 36.32 3.46 -6.73
N PRO A 88 35.91 2.26 -7.23
CA PRO A 88 34.67 1.63 -6.79
C PRO A 88 34.75 1.22 -5.32
N LEU A 89 33.87 1.81 -4.51
CA LEU A 89 33.80 1.54 -3.08
C LEU A 89 32.83 0.38 -2.82
N GLU A 90 33.35 -0.85 -2.77
CA GLU A 90 32.52 -2.06 -2.62
C GLU A 90 31.67 -2.07 -1.35
N TRP A 91 32.10 -1.42 -0.28
CA TRP A 91 31.30 -1.31 0.95
C TRP A 91 29.95 -0.62 0.70
N GLN A 92 29.89 0.36 -0.21
CA GLN A 92 28.64 1.07 -0.56
C GLN A 92 27.70 0.13 -1.32
N ARG A 93 28.25 -0.68 -2.22
CA ARG A 93 27.50 -1.71 -2.95
C ARG A 93 26.91 -2.75 -2.01
N PHE A 94 27.71 -3.33 -1.12
CA PHE A 94 27.21 -4.31 -0.15
C PHE A 94 26.18 -3.71 0.80
N THR A 95 26.35 -2.45 1.20
CA THR A 95 25.36 -1.73 2.02
C THR A 95 24.05 -1.53 1.26
N ALA A 96 24.09 -1.11 0.00
CA ALA A 96 22.89 -0.98 -0.83
C ALA A 96 22.18 -2.33 -1.03
N ILE A 97 22.92 -3.41 -1.30
CA ILE A 97 22.37 -4.78 -1.39
C ILE A 97 21.71 -5.18 -0.07
N LEU A 98 22.37 -4.92 1.06
CA LEU A 98 21.84 -5.28 2.37
C LEU A 98 20.54 -4.53 2.67
N ILE A 99 20.49 -3.22 2.41
CA ILE A 99 19.27 -2.42 2.62
C ILE A 99 18.15 -2.94 1.70
N PHE A 100 18.43 -3.18 0.43
CA PHE A 100 17.44 -3.70 -0.52
C PHE A 100 16.91 -5.07 -0.09
N LEU A 101 17.81 -5.97 0.33
CA LEU A 101 17.46 -7.32 0.77
C LEU A 101 16.61 -7.28 2.04
N VAL A 102 17.02 -6.51 3.05
CA VAL A 102 16.26 -6.33 4.29
C VAL A 102 14.89 -5.74 3.99
N ALA A 103 14.81 -4.66 3.20
CA ALA A 103 13.56 -4.02 2.84
C ALA A 103 12.61 -4.96 2.07
N SER A 104 13.14 -5.78 1.15
CA SER A 104 12.35 -6.75 0.38
C SER A 104 11.86 -7.93 1.22
N ILE A 105 12.69 -8.44 2.13
CA ILE A 105 12.31 -9.54 3.03
C ILE A 105 11.28 -9.07 4.07
N SER A 106 11.45 -7.86 4.60
CA SER A 106 10.51 -7.26 5.53
C SER A 106 9.10 -7.20 4.94
N ASP A 107 8.95 -6.95 3.63
CA ASP A 107 7.64 -7.01 2.97
C ASP A 107 6.95 -8.36 3.06
N GLY A 108 7.62 -9.40 2.58
CA GLY A 108 7.05 -10.75 2.60
C GLY A 108 6.66 -11.19 4.00
N LEU A 109 7.47 -10.80 5.00
CA LEU A 109 7.23 -11.15 6.39
C LEU A 109 6.04 -10.39 6.99
N ASP A 110 5.94 -9.08 6.79
CA ASP A 110 4.82 -8.27 7.30
C ASP A 110 3.50 -8.66 6.66
N GLY A 111 3.51 -8.85 5.34
CA GLY A 111 2.34 -9.29 4.59
C GLY A 111 1.86 -10.68 5.03
N TYR A 112 2.77 -11.56 5.45
CA TYR A 112 2.44 -12.86 6.02
C TYR A 112 1.88 -12.75 7.44
N VAL A 113 2.53 -11.98 8.31
CA VAL A 113 2.12 -11.75 9.71
C VAL A 113 0.75 -11.07 9.77
N ALA A 114 0.52 -10.02 8.97
CA ALA A 114 -0.76 -9.31 8.92
C ALA A 114 -1.92 -10.21 8.47
N ARG A 115 -1.67 -11.15 7.55
CA ARG A 115 -2.66 -12.15 7.11
C ARG A 115 -2.94 -13.20 8.17
N ARG A 116 -1.93 -13.61 8.94
CA ARG A 116 -2.07 -14.66 9.96
C ARG A 116 -2.70 -14.17 11.26
N TYR A 117 -2.42 -12.92 11.66
CA TYR A 117 -2.91 -12.36 12.93
C TYR A 117 -4.15 -11.47 12.78
N ASN A 118 -4.67 -11.30 11.55
CA ASN A 118 -5.84 -10.47 11.24
C ASN A 118 -5.76 -9.01 11.74
N GLN A 119 -4.55 -8.51 12.01
CA GLN A 119 -4.27 -7.16 12.48
C GLN A 119 -4.09 -6.21 11.29
N ARG A 120 -5.13 -6.07 10.46
CA ARG A 120 -5.12 -5.10 9.36
C ARG A 120 -5.53 -3.73 9.87
N SER A 121 -4.62 -2.77 9.82
CA SER A 121 -4.96 -1.36 10.01
C SER A 121 -5.38 -0.73 8.67
N SER A 122 -6.30 0.23 8.69
CA SER A 122 -6.73 0.96 7.48
C SER A 122 -5.57 1.69 6.79
N LEU A 123 -4.63 2.21 7.57
CA LEU A 123 -3.43 2.87 7.07
C LEU A 123 -2.46 1.89 6.41
N GLY A 124 -2.19 0.74 7.05
CA GLY A 124 -1.27 -0.28 6.52
C GLY A 124 -1.71 -0.83 5.17
N VAL A 125 -3.03 -1.00 4.96
CA VAL A 125 -3.59 -1.46 3.68
C VAL A 125 -3.27 -0.52 2.51
N ILE A 126 -3.16 0.79 2.77
CA ILE A 126 -2.84 1.80 1.75
C ILE A 126 -1.32 1.96 1.61
N LEU A 127 -0.58 1.90 2.73
CA LEU A 127 0.87 2.08 2.75
C LEU A 127 1.63 0.90 2.13
N ASP A 128 1.17 -0.33 2.30
CA ASP A 128 1.84 -1.53 1.77
C ASP A 128 2.06 -1.47 0.25
N PRO A 129 1.03 -1.24 -0.59
CA PRO A 129 1.22 -1.15 -2.04
C PRO A 129 2.16 -0.03 -2.49
N ILE A 130 2.22 1.07 -1.73
CA ILE A 130 3.10 2.21 -2.00
C ILE A 130 4.54 1.85 -1.65
N ALA A 131 4.76 1.24 -0.50
CA ALA A 131 6.10 0.83 -0.05
C ALA A 131 6.68 -0.26 -0.96
N ASP A 132 5.87 -1.24 -1.36
CA ASP A 132 6.27 -2.32 -2.27
C ASP A 132 6.70 -1.82 -3.63
N LYS A 133 5.84 -1.03 -4.27
CA LYS A 133 6.15 -0.46 -5.57
C LYS A 133 7.22 0.60 -5.48
N GLY A 134 7.30 1.32 -4.37
CA GLY A 134 8.31 2.35 -4.13
C GLY A 134 9.72 1.77 -4.14
N LEU A 135 9.98 0.66 -3.44
CA LEU A 135 11.29 0.02 -3.43
C LEU A 135 11.69 -0.49 -4.83
N LEU A 136 10.76 -1.17 -5.52
CA LEU A 136 10.98 -1.66 -6.88
C LEU A 136 11.25 -0.52 -7.88
N LEU A 137 10.36 0.47 -7.95
CA LEU A 137 10.48 1.59 -8.88
C LEU A 137 11.71 2.45 -8.59
N SER A 138 11.98 2.75 -7.32
CA SER A 138 13.18 3.50 -6.94
C SER A 138 14.46 2.75 -7.33
N GLY A 139 14.50 1.42 -7.17
CA GLY A 139 15.59 0.58 -7.65
C GLY A 139 15.76 0.69 -9.17
N ILE A 140 14.71 0.39 -9.94
CA ILE A 140 14.81 0.41 -11.41
C ILE A 140 15.23 1.80 -11.92
N ILE A 141 14.64 2.88 -11.39
CA ILE A 141 14.98 4.25 -11.78
C ILE A 141 16.44 4.56 -11.41
N THR A 142 16.84 4.28 -10.17
CA THR A 142 18.19 4.58 -9.69
C THR A 142 19.23 3.84 -10.53
N LEU A 143 19.05 2.53 -10.73
CA LEU A 143 19.95 1.71 -11.54
C LEU A 143 19.88 2.01 -13.05
N SER A 144 18.86 2.70 -13.54
CA SER A 144 18.85 3.22 -14.92
C SER A 144 19.70 4.49 -15.05
N ILE A 145 19.70 5.34 -14.02
CA ILE A 145 20.43 6.61 -14.02
C ILE A 145 21.90 6.40 -13.61
N SER A 146 22.16 5.62 -12.56
CA SER A 146 23.50 5.36 -12.04
C SER A 146 24.15 4.20 -12.77
N ASN A 147 25.39 4.35 -13.22
CA ASN A 147 26.15 3.24 -13.80
C ASN A 147 26.75 2.38 -12.69
N TRP A 148 26.33 1.11 -12.62
CA TRP A 148 26.76 0.16 -11.59
C TRP A 148 27.77 -0.88 -12.07
N SER A 149 28.25 -0.80 -13.32
CA SER A 149 29.21 -1.77 -13.87
C SER A 149 30.63 -1.20 -13.91
N LYS A 150 31.58 -2.00 -13.41
CA LYS A 150 33.02 -1.65 -13.37
C LYS A 150 33.74 -1.90 -14.68
N VAL A 151 33.24 -2.85 -15.48
CA VAL A 151 33.94 -3.38 -16.65
C VAL A 151 33.41 -2.71 -17.91
N ASP A 152 32.08 -2.66 -18.04
CA ASP A 152 31.42 -2.15 -19.24
C ASP A 152 30.21 -1.28 -18.87
N PRO A 153 30.13 -0.02 -19.34
CA PRO A 153 29.03 0.89 -19.03
C PRO A 153 27.65 0.39 -19.47
N GLU A 154 27.58 -0.40 -20.55
CA GLU A 154 26.32 -0.96 -21.07
C GLU A 154 25.68 -1.99 -20.12
N TYR A 155 26.48 -2.65 -19.28
CA TYR A 155 26.01 -3.71 -18.39
C TYR A 155 25.62 -3.18 -17.00
N GLY A 156 25.92 -1.92 -16.72
CA GLY A 156 25.69 -1.29 -15.42
C GLY A 156 24.47 -0.39 -15.36
N ARG A 157 23.78 -0.20 -16.49
CA ARG A 157 22.61 0.67 -16.61
C ARG A 157 21.44 -0.09 -17.19
N PHE A 158 20.27 0.09 -16.58
CA PHE A 158 19.04 -0.34 -17.23
C PHE A 158 18.79 0.51 -18.48
N PRO A 159 18.49 -0.12 -19.64
CA PRO A 159 18.04 0.59 -20.83
C PRO A 159 16.83 1.45 -20.50
N VAL A 160 16.80 2.70 -20.95
CA VAL A 160 15.76 3.69 -20.59
C VAL A 160 14.34 3.21 -20.90
N TRP A 161 14.16 2.36 -21.91
CA TRP A 161 12.86 1.78 -22.24
C TRP A 161 12.28 0.91 -21.11
N PHE A 162 13.12 0.29 -20.28
CA PHE A 162 12.68 -0.61 -19.21
C PHE A 162 11.97 0.10 -18.05
N PRO A 163 12.56 1.11 -17.36
CA PRO A 163 11.82 1.89 -16.36
C PRO A 163 10.57 2.55 -16.93
N VAL A 164 10.64 3.08 -18.16
CA VAL A 164 9.49 3.70 -18.83
C VAL A 164 8.34 2.69 -19.00
N LEU A 165 8.66 1.46 -19.42
CA LEU A 165 7.69 0.38 -19.57
C LEU A 165 7.06 -0.02 -18.22
N VAL A 166 7.87 -0.16 -17.16
CA VAL A 166 7.38 -0.53 -15.83
C VAL A 166 6.48 0.57 -15.25
N ILE A 167 6.91 1.83 -15.32
CA ILE A 167 6.16 2.99 -14.83
C ILE A 167 4.86 3.16 -15.62
N SER A 168 4.92 3.09 -16.95
CA SER A 168 3.73 3.23 -17.79
C SER A 168 2.71 2.13 -17.53
N ARG A 169 3.13 0.87 -17.41
CA ARG A 169 2.26 -0.25 -17.06
C ARG A 169 1.58 -0.02 -15.70
N ASP A 170 2.33 0.44 -14.71
CA ASP A 170 1.79 0.71 -13.38
C ASP A 170 0.82 1.90 -13.37
N ALA A 171 1.13 2.96 -14.11
CA ALA A 171 0.24 4.11 -14.31
C ALA A 171 -1.06 3.69 -15.01
N VAL A 172 -0.99 2.89 -16.07
CA VAL A 172 -2.16 2.37 -16.80
C VAL A 172 -3.06 1.56 -15.88
N ILE A 173 -2.50 0.69 -15.03
CA ILE A 173 -3.28 -0.11 -14.08
C ILE A 173 -3.93 0.77 -13.02
N LEU A 174 -3.20 1.75 -12.45
CA LEU A 174 -3.75 2.66 -11.44
C LEU A 174 -4.87 3.53 -12.00
N VAL A 175 -4.64 4.18 -13.15
CA VAL A 175 -5.63 5.02 -13.83
C VAL A 175 -6.83 4.19 -14.27
N GLY A 176 -6.60 3.03 -14.90
CA GLY A 176 -7.68 2.14 -15.33
C GLY A 176 -8.54 1.67 -14.16
N THR A 177 -7.93 1.32 -13.04
CA THR A 177 -8.65 0.94 -11.80
C THR A 177 -9.43 2.12 -11.23
N ALA A 178 -8.84 3.31 -11.19
CA ALA A 178 -9.51 4.52 -10.71
C ALA A 178 -10.72 4.89 -11.57
N VAL A 179 -10.56 4.91 -12.90
CA VAL A 179 -11.66 5.17 -13.85
C VAL A 179 -12.78 4.17 -13.66
N LEU A 180 -12.47 2.87 -13.53
CA LEU A 180 -13.46 1.84 -13.30
C LEU A 180 -14.19 2.01 -11.96
N TYR A 181 -13.46 2.40 -10.92
CA TYR A 181 -14.06 2.73 -9.62
C TYR A 181 -15.03 3.90 -9.71
N PHE A 182 -14.67 4.98 -10.42
CA PHE A 182 -15.55 6.14 -10.61
C PHE A 182 -16.79 5.85 -11.46
N LEU A 183 -16.68 4.98 -12.47
CA LEU A 183 -17.78 4.67 -13.39
C LEU A 183 -18.75 3.61 -12.86
N VAL A 184 -18.23 2.56 -12.21
CA VAL A 184 -19.00 1.36 -11.84
C VAL A 184 -19.23 1.29 -10.31
N GLY A 185 -18.44 2.01 -9.50
CA GLY A 185 -18.50 1.96 -8.04
C GLY A 185 -17.94 0.67 -7.42
N HIS A 186 -17.88 -0.42 -8.18
CA HIS A 186 -17.37 -1.72 -7.73
C HIS A 186 -16.30 -2.25 -8.69
N VAL A 187 -15.10 -2.50 -8.15
CA VAL A 187 -13.98 -3.08 -8.91
C VAL A 187 -13.77 -4.51 -8.46
N LYS A 188 -14.05 -5.48 -9.34
CA LYS A 188 -13.66 -6.88 -9.11
C LYS A 188 -12.27 -7.10 -9.68
N VAL A 189 -11.24 -6.71 -8.92
CA VAL A 189 -9.85 -7.04 -9.29
C VAL A 189 -9.63 -8.54 -9.11
N LYS A 190 -9.67 -9.30 -10.20
CA LYS A 190 -9.23 -10.71 -10.15
C LYS A 190 -7.71 -10.76 -9.98
N PRO A 191 -7.21 -11.52 -9.00
CA PRO A 191 -5.77 -11.66 -8.80
C PRO A 191 -5.15 -12.48 -9.94
N ASN A 192 -4.48 -11.79 -10.87
CA ASN A 192 -3.78 -12.44 -11.98
C ASN A 192 -2.31 -12.73 -11.61
N TRP A 193 -1.93 -14.01 -11.70
CA TRP A 193 -0.58 -14.48 -11.41
C TRP A 193 0.49 -13.82 -12.30
N THR A 194 0.13 -13.41 -13.51
CA THR A 194 1.04 -12.75 -14.46
C THR A 194 1.65 -11.47 -13.90
N GLY A 195 0.90 -10.72 -13.09
CA GLY A 195 1.43 -9.53 -12.41
C GLY A 195 2.48 -9.86 -11.35
N LYS A 196 2.31 -10.96 -10.61
CA LYS A 196 3.29 -11.41 -9.61
C LYS A 196 4.56 -11.91 -10.26
N VAL A 197 4.44 -12.63 -11.37
CA VAL A 197 5.62 -13.11 -12.12
C VAL A 197 6.42 -11.93 -12.67
N ALA A 198 5.75 -10.92 -13.22
CA ALA A 198 6.42 -9.72 -13.70
C ALA A 198 7.19 -8.98 -12.59
N THR A 199 6.60 -8.81 -11.40
CA THR A 199 7.30 -8.14 -10.28
C THR A 199 8.47 -8.98 -9.74
N VAL A 200 8.34 -10.31 -9.69
CA VAL A 200 9.45 -11.20 -9.31
C VAL A 200 10.60 -11.09 -10.30
N LEU A 201 10.31 -11.08 -11.60
CA LEU A 201 11.34 -10.90 -12.62
C LEU A 201 12.00 -9.52 -12.55
N GLN A 202 11.26 -8.47 -12.22
CA GLN A 202 11.82 -7.14 -11.97
C GLN A 202 12.76 -7.13 -10.75
N MET A 203 12.37 -7.77 -9.64
CA MET A 203 13.23 -7.90 -8.46
C MET A 203 14.52 -8.67 -8.79
N ILE A 204 14.41 -9.75 -9.58
CA ILE A 204 15.56 -10.51 -10.07
C ILE A 204 16.45 -9.63 -10.95
N ALA A 205 15.87 -8.82 -11.84
CA ALA A 205 16.63 -7.92 -12.71
C ALA A 205 17.42 -6.89 -11.88
N ILE A 206 16.82 -6.29 -10.85
CA ILE A 206 17.52 -5.37 -9.93
C ILE A 206 18.67 -6.10 -9.23
N ALA A 207 18.38 -7.26 -8.62
CA ALA A 207 19.40 -8.06 -7.95
C ALA A 207 20.55 -8.45 -8.90
N TRP A 208 20.23 -8.76 -10.17
CA TRP A 208 21.23 -9.10 -11.19
C TRP A 208 22.25 -7.99 -11.41
N VAL A 209 21.78 -6.75 -11.57
CA VAL A 209 22.66 -5.58 -11.71
C VAL A 209 23.41 -5.33 -10.41
N MET A 210 22.73 -5.44 -9.27
CA MET A 210 23.36 -5.18 -7.98
C MET A 210 24.50 -6.16 -7.67
N LEU A 211 24.31 -7.44 -8.02
CA LEU A 211 25.31 -8.48 -7.87
C LEU A 211 26.36 -8.48 -9.01
N GLN A 212 26.25 -7.60 -10.01
CA GLN A 212 27.16 -7.52 -11.15
C GLN A 212 27.42 -8.91 -11.79
N LEU A 213 26.37 -9.72 -11.95
CA LEU A 213 26.51 -11.05 -12.55
C LEU A 213 26.88 -10.92 -14.03
N GLN A 214 28.06 -11.40 -14.40
CA GLN A 214 28.59 -11.27 -15.77
C GLN A 214 28.33 -12.50 -16.65
N TRP A 215 27.73 -13.56 -16.11
CA TRP A 215 27.53 -14.81 -16.84
C TRP A 215 26.39 -14.75 -17.87
N VAL A 216 25.44 -13.83 -17.69
CA VAL A 216 24.35 -13.56 -18.65
C VAL A 216 24.29 -12.07 -18.92
N PRO A 217 24.26 -11.65 -20.20
CA PRO A 217 24.09 -10.24 -20.54
C PRO A 217 22.81 -9.68 -19.94
N LEU A 218 22.91 -8.49 -19.32
CA LEU A 218 21.81 -7.81 -18.65
C LEU A 218 20.58 -7.67 -19.56
N ILE A 219 20.80 -7.45 -20.86
CA ILE A 219 19.73 -7.26 -21.84
C ILE A 219 18.75 -8.44 -21.89
N TRP A 220 19.20 -9.69 -21.68
CA TRP A 220 18.31 -10.85 -21.69
C TRP A 220 17.40 -10.89 -20.47
N VAL A 221 17.95 -10.56 -19.30
CA VAL A 221 17.19 -10.49 -18.04
C VAL A 221 16.16 -9.36 -18.12
N VAL A 222 16.58 -8.20 -18.63
CA VAL A 222 15.72 -7.02 -18.82
C VAL A 222 14.65 -7.28 -19.88
N ALA A 223 15.00 -7.91 -21.00
CA ALA A 223 14.05 -8.29 -22.05
C ALA A 223 13.01 -9.28 -21.53
N ALA A 224 13.42 -10.30 -20.77
CA ALA A 224 12.49 -11.24 -20.16
C ALA A 224 11.55 -10.54 -19.17
N ALA A 225 12.09 -9.74 -18.24
CA ALA A 225 11.28 -8.98 -17.29
C ALA A 225 10.34 -7.99 -17.99
N GLY A 226 10.82 -7.30 -19.03
CA GLY A 226 10.05 -6.35 -19.84
C GLY A 226 8.91 -7.03 -20.60
N LEU A 227 9.17 -8.17 -21.25
CA LEU A 227 8.18 -8.95 -21.96
C LEU A 227 7.06 -9.42 -21.03
N PHE A 228 7.39 -9.99 -19.88
CA PHE A 228 6.39 -10.40 -18.89
C PHE A 228 5.61 -9.21 -18.32
N THR A 229 6.27 -8.06 -18.15
CA THR A 229 5.60 -6.83 -17.71
C THR A 229 4.60 -6.34 -18.76
N LEU A 230 4.94 -6.38 -20.05
CA LEU A 230 4.03 -6.04 -21.16
C LEU A 230 2.84 -7.01 -21.23
N ILE A 231 3.11 -8.32 -21.22
CA ILE A 231 2.06 -9.35 -21.24
C ILE A 231 1.11 -9.15 -20.06
N SER A 232 1.66 -8.90 -18.87
CA SER A 232 0.85 -8.57 -17.70
C SER A 232 0.00 -7.33 -17.94
N GLY A 233 0.61 -6.23 -18.40
CA GLY A 233 -0.10 -4.98 -18.69
C GLY A 233 -1.27 -5.17 -19.64
N ILE A 234 -1.07 -5.87 -20.76
CA ILE A 234 -2.10 -6.17 -21.75
C ILE A 234 -3.25 -6.96 -21.10
N ILE A 235 -2.95 -8.00 -20.32
CA ILE A 235 -3.98 -8.81 -19.65
C ILE A 235 -4.81 -7.96 -18.68
N TYR A 236 -4.17 -7.08 -17.90
CA TYR A 236 -4.89 -6.19 -16.98
C TYR A 236 -5.79 -5.20 -17.71
N VAL A 237 -5.33 -4.62 -18.83
CA VAL A 237 -6.13 -3.70 -19.65
C VAL A 237 -7.33 -4.43 -20.26
N LEU A 238 -7.12 -5.62 -20.82
CA LEU A 238 -8.21 -6.41 -21.42
C LEU A 238 -9.28 -6.80 -20.39
N GLU A 239 -8.89 -7.20 -19.17
CA GLU A 239 -9.85 -7.50 -18.11
C GLU A 239 -10.62 -6.24 -17.68
N GLY A 240 -9.95 -5.09 -17.60
CA GLY A 240 -10.59 -3.80 -17.31
C GLY A 240 -11.64 -3.42 -18.36
N VAL A 241 -11.32 -3.57 -19.64
CA VAL A 241 -12.26 -3.30 -20.76
C VAL A 241 -13.46 -4.26 -20.73
N ARG A 242 -13.22 -5.56 -20.48
CA ARG A 242 -14.30 -6.55 -20.36
C ARG A 242 -15.26 -6.20 -19.21
N GLN A 243 -14.73 -5.71 -18.10
CA GLN A 243 -15.57 -5.29 -16.97
C GLN A 243 -16.41 -4.06 -17.31
N LEU A 244 -15.86 -3.07 -18.03
CA LEU A 244 -16.63 -1.91 -18.51
C LEU A 244 -17.77 -2.31 -19.45
N GLN A 245 -17.51 -3.25 -20.38
CA GLN A 245 -18.52 -3.73 -21.32
C GLN A 245 -19.65 -4.49 -20.62
N ALA A 246 -19.32 -5.35 -19.65
CA ALA A 246 -20.30 -6.12 -18.89
C ALA A 246 -21.31 -5.23 -18.15
N GLU A 247 -20.83 -4.14 -17.54
CA GLU A 247 -21.67 -3.18 -16.81
C GLU A 247 -22.45 -2.25 -17.75
N GLY A 248 -21.85 -1.83 -18.87
CA GLY A 248 -22.56 -1.07 -19.90
C GLY A 248 -23.78 -1.81 -20.45
N HIS A 249 -23.69 -3.14 -20.60
CA HIS A 249 -24.83 -3.97 -21.00
C HIS A 249 -25.87 -4.19 -19.88
N ALA A 250 -25.47 -4.14 -18.61
CA ALA A 250 -26.38 -4.26 -17.48
C ALA A 250 -27.24 -2.99 -17.29
N ASN A 251 -26.65 -1.80 -17.48
CA ASN A 251 -27.36 -0.52 -17.36
C ASN A 251 -28.26 -0.18 -18.56
N ALA A 252 -28.14 -0.92 -19.67
CA ALA A 252 -28.94 -0.73 -20.88
C ALA A 252 -30.21 -1.62 -20.94
N ARG A 253 -30.47 -2.44 -19.91
CA ARG A 253 -31.69 -3.25 -19.74
C ARG A 253 -32.55 -2.70 -18.61
#